data_AF-W2SFT1-F1
#
_entry.id   AF-W2SFT1-F1
#
_cell.length_a   1.000
_cell.length_b   1.000
_cell.length_c   1.000
_cell.angle_alpha   90.00
_cell.angle_beta   90.00
_cell.angle_gamma   90.00
#
_symmetry.space_group_name_H-M   'P 1'
#
loop_
_entity.id
_entity.type
_entity.pdbx_description
1 polymer ?
#
loop_
_entity_poly.entity_id
_entity_poly.type
_entity_poly.pdbx_seq_one_letter_code
_entity_poly.pdbx_strand_id
1 'polypeptide(L)'
;MSPTSVRSACDRLLSGIFASIKVLSYESVPVTDYLRQKDIESFKDGLAALSPVLIRLREKDHFFPTKPKRLLVAILDECDVICKQSQKLLDREHGTFALTAATNPKSTWACATRDQAFLLRHQLTQHRGTLEIALAVANTVSAASTARHLPAKMYAEDLERNLFSMKPSLQTVLGVRVPAPDPESTVPRAILKYRNEVIMPRDIGITSPSRALLIFLDDLLAFAAGVVEATELPDSSPAHHRENNSLHSLSSRSS
;
A
#
# COMPACT_ATOMS: atom_id res chain seq x y z
N MET A 1 6.70 1.17 27.66
CA MET A 1 6.52 2.07 26.50
C MET A 1 5.09 1.92 26.01
N SER A 2 4.34 3.01 25.86
CA SER A 2 3.00 2.96 25.27
C SER A 2 3.09 2.51 23.81
N PRO A 3 2.13 1.69 23.32
CA PRO A 3 2.15 1.28 21.92
C PRO A 3 2.01 2.51 21.02
N THR A 4 2.99 2.74 20.15
CA THR A 4 2.93 3.82 19.16
C THR A 4 1.71 3.61 18.26
N SER A 5 0.86 4.63 18.17
CA SER A 5 -0.30 4.60 17.28
C SER A 5 0.15 4.80 15.82
N VAL A 6 -0.62 4.28 14.87
CA VAL A 6 -0.39 4.51 13.43
C VAL A 6 -0.33 6.01 13.12
N ARG A 7 -1.22 6.80 13.72
CA ARG A 7 -1.22 8.27 13.61
C ARG A 7 0.10 8.89 14.05
N SER A 8 0.60 8.51 15.24
CA SER A 8 1.87 9.01 15.76
C SER A 8 3.06 8.58 14.89
N ALA A 9 3.05 7.36 14.36
CA ALA A 9 4.07 6.90 13.42
C ALA A 9 4.05 7.71 12.11
N CYS A 10 2.87 7.97 11.54
CA CYS A 10 2.71 8.83 10.37
C CYS A 10 3.19 10.26 10.63
N ASP A 11 2.86 10.86 11.78
CA ASP A 11 3.27 12.24 12.12
C ASP A 11 4.80 12.37 12.23
N ARG A 12 5.46 11.40 12.88
CA ARG A 12 6.93 11.35 12.97
C ARG A 12 7.57 11.25 11.59
N LEU A 13 7.06 10.34 10.74
CA LEU A 13 7.59 10.11 9.41
C LEU A 13 7.36 11.31 8.49
N LEU A 14 6.17 11.94 8.53
CA LEU A 14 5.87 13.17 7.78
C LEU A 14 6.81 14.31 8.18
N SER A 15 7.06 14.48 9.48
CA SER A 15 8.01 15.48 9.97
C SER A 15 9.42 15.22 9.44
N GLY A 16 9.88 13.96 9.47
CA GLY A 16 11.17 13.54 8.90
C GLY A 16 11.28 13.76 7.40
N ILE A 17 10.21 13.46 6.64
CA ILE A 17 10.13 13.69 5.19
C ILE A 17 10.25 15.18 4.87
N PHE A 18 9.47 16.04 5.53
CA PHE A 18 9.51 17.48 5.27
C PHE A 18 10.88 18.08 5.63
N ALA A 19 11.48 17.66 6.73
CA ALA A 19 12.84 18.05 7.09
C ALA A 19 13.85 17.63 6.01
N SER A 20 13.76 16.38 5.54
CA SER A 20 14.65 15.84 4.50
C SER A 20 14.49 16.59 3.18
N ILE A 21 13.26 16.77 2.68
CA ILE A 21 12.99 17.52 1.44
C ILE A 21 13.55 18.95 1.52
N LYS A 22 13.42 19.61 2.68
CA LYS A 22 13.97 20.95 2.89
C LYS A 22 15.49 20.95 2.78
N VAL A 23 16.18 20.01 3.43
CA VAL A 23 17.65 19.89 3.34
C VAL A 23 18.10 19.63 1.90
N LEU A 24 17.39 18.76 1.18
CA LEU A 24 17.68 18.44 -0.24
C LEU A 24 17.35 19.57 -1.22
N SER A 25 16.72 20.64 -0.75
CA SER A 25 16.36 21.80 -1.57
C SER A 25 17.25 23.01 -1.34
N TYR A 26 18.22 22.94 -0.41
CA TYR A 26 19.16 24.03 -0.19
C TYR A 26 20.14 24.17 -1.36
N GLU A 27 20.22 25.38 -1.93
CA GLU A 27 21.08 25.78 -3.06
C GLU A 27 22.59 25.75 -2.75
N SER A 28 22.99 25.54 -1.49
CA SER A 28 24.40 25.52 -1.08
C SER A 28 25.17 24.27 -1.54
N VAL A 29 24.52 23.35 -2.25
CA VAL A 29 25.18 22.20 -2.88
C VAL A 29 25.32 22.49 -4.38
N PRO A 30 26.45 23.05 -4.86
CA PRO A 30 26.75 23.01 -6.28
C PRO A 30 26.94 21.55 -6.68
N VAL A 31 25.87 20.94 -7.18
CA VAL A 31 25.92 19.58 -7.71
C VAL A 31 26.50 19.68 -9.12
N THR A 32 27.83 19.60 -9.22
CA THR A 32 28.54 19.59 -10.50
C THR A 32 28.45 18.24 -11.22
N ASP A 33 27.99 17.19 -10.51
CA ASP A 33 27.80 15.83 -11.03
C ASP A 33 26.32 15.57 -11.37
N TYR A 34 26.01 15.51 -12.67
CA TYR A 34 24.67 15.23 -13.19
C TYR A 34 24.01 13.98 -12.58
N LEU A 35 24.79 12.92 -12.31
CA LEU A 35 24.25 11.67 -11.77
C LEU A 35 23.81 11.84 -10.32
N ARG A 36 24.59 12.57 -9.53
CA ARG A 36 24.24 12.91 -8.15
C ARG A 36 22.98 13.79 -8.12
N GLN A 37 22.88 14.77 -9.03
CA GLN A 37 21.70 15.64 -9.11
C GLN A 37 20.45 14.80 -9.37
N LYS A 38 20.51 13.93 -10.39
CA LYS A 38 19.43 13.00 -10.72
C LYS A 38 19.07 12.09 -9.54
N ASP A 39 20.06 11.60 -8.79
CA ASP A 39 19.82 10.74 -7.64
C ASP A 39 19.13 11.49 -6.48
N ILE A 40 19.52 12.75 -6.23
CA ILE A 40 18.88 13.64 -5.25
C ILE A 40 17.44 13.96 -5.66
N GLU A 41 17.21 14.35 -6.92
CA GLU A 41 15.87 14.61 -7.47
C GLU A 41 14.97 13.38 -7.33
N SER A 42 15.46 12.21 -7.73
CA SER A 42 14.74 10.94 -7.59
C SER A 42 14.40 10.62 -6.13
N PHE A 43 15.27 10.98 -5.19
CA PHE A 43 15.00 10.79 -3.77
C PHE A 43 13.95 11.78 -3.24
N LYS A 44 14.01 13.04 -3.65
CA LYS A 44 12.98 14.05 -3.34
C LYS A 44 11.62 13.60 -3.85
N ASP A 45 11.55 13.11 -5.08
CA ASP A 45 10.31 12.61 -5.68
C ASP A 45 9.78 11.39 -4.92
N GLY A 46 10.65 10.46 -4.53
CA GLY A 46 10.27 9.30 -3.71
C GLY A 46 9.70 9.70 -2.35
N LEU A 47 10.32 10.65 -1.66
CA LEU A 47 9.84 11.18 -0.38
C LEU A 47 8.53 11.97 -0.54
N ALA A 48 8.42 12.79 -1.58
CA ALA A 48 7.22 13.56 -1.87
C ALA A 48 6.03 12.63 -2.18
N ALA A 49 6.27 11.55 -2.93
CA ALA A 49 5.24 10.54 -3.25
C ALA A 49 4.73 9.77 -2.02
N LEU A 50 5.51 9.68 -0.94
CA LEU A 50 5.10 9.04 0.31
C LEU A 50 4.12 9.91 1.11
N SER A 51 4.24 11.24 1.01
CA SER A 51 3.48 12.19 1.82
C SER A 51 1.94 12.06 1.67
N PRO A 52 1.36 11.99 0.46
CA PRO A 52 -0.08 11.83 0.29
C PRO A 52 -0.64 10.56 0.94
N VAL A 53 0.11 9.46 0.90
CA VAL A 53 -0.30 8.17 1.48
C VAL A 53 -0.34 8.27 3.01
N LEU A 54 0.70 8.87 3.60
CA LEU A 54 0.78 9.09 5.05
C LEU A 54 -0.29 10.04 5.58
N ILE A 55 -0.58 11.11 4.83
CA ILE A 55 -1.66 12.05 5.16
C ILE A 55 -3.01 11.32 5.22
N ARG A 56 -3.32 10.50 4.21
CA ARG A 56 -4.57 9.72 4.19
C ARG A 56 -4.63 8.63 5.26
N LEU A 57 -3.50 7.99 5.58
CA LEU A 57 -3.41 7.04 6.70
C LEU A 57 -3.56 7.71 8.07
N ARG A 58 -3.19 8.99 8.18
CA ARG A 58 -3.31 9.80 9.41
C ARG A 58 -4.73 10.33 9.62
N GLU A 59 -5.44 10.69 8.56
CA GLU A 59 -6.72 11.41 8.62
C GLU A 59 -7.92 10.58 9.10
N LYS A 60 -7.88 9.26 8.93
CA LYS A 60 -8.97 8.37 9.32
C LYS A 60 -8.51 7.39 10.39
N ASP A 61 -9.40 7.08 11.33
CA ASP A 61 -9.23 5.94 12.23
C ASP A 61 -9.51 4.64 11.45
N HIS A 62 -8.51 4.21 10.70
CA HIS A 62 -8.56 2.97 9.94
C HIS A 62 -8.65 1.78 10.89
N PHE A 63 -9.67 0.96 10.69
CA PHE A 63 -9.82 -0.27 11.45
C PHE A 63 -8.89 -1.36 10.90
N PHE A 64 -7.84 -1.65 11.66
CA PHE A 64 -6.94 -2.78 11.40
C PHE A 64 -6.96 -3.75 12.59
N PRO A 65 -6.96 -5.08 12.34
CA PRO A 65 -6.76 -6.05 13.41
C PRO A 65 -5.37 -5.89 14.04
N THR A 66 -5.22 -6.32 15.29
CA THR A 66 -4.05 -6.02 16.13
C THR A 66 -2.72 -6.40 15.48
N LYS A 67 -2.63 -7.54 14.80
CA LYS A 67 -1.41 -8.03 14.16
C LYS A 67 -1.00 -7.16 12.94
N PRO A 68 -1.83 -6.99 11.88
CA PRO A 68 -1.58 -6.03 10.81
C PRO A 68 -1.31 -4.61 11.30
N LYS A 69 -1.99 -4.14 12.35
CA LYS A 69 -1.73 -2.82 12.93
C LYS A 69 -0.31 -2.68 13.47
N ARG A 70 0.22 -3.70 14.16
CA ARG A 70 1.62 -3.71 14.64
C ARG A 70 2.62 -3.74 13.50
N LEU A 71 2.35 -4.56 12.48
CA LEU A 71 3.19 -4.66 11.28
C LEU A 71 3.17 -3.35 10.48
N LEU A 72 2.03 -2.67 10.37
CA LEU A 72 1.93 -1.36 9.73
C LEU A 72 2.79 -0.31 10.45
N VAL A 73 2.79 -0.30 11.78
CA VAL A 73 3.69 0.58 12.55
C VAL A 73 5.16 0.23 12.29
N ALA A 74 5.51 -1.06 12.24
CA ALA A 74 6.87 -1.48 11.91
C ALA A 74 7.29 -1.04 10.50
N ILE A 75 6.41 -1.15 9.49
CA ILE A 75 6.65 -0.68 8.13
C ILE A 75 6.86 0.84 8.09
N LEU A 76 6.08 1.61 8.87
CA LEU A 76 6.26 3.06 8.98
C LEU A 76 7.60 3.42 9.64
N ASP A 77 8.03 2.66 10.64
CA ASP A 77 9.33 2.84 11.27
C ASP A 77 10.49 2.43 10.32
N GLU A 78 10.31 1.38 9.51
CA GLU A 78 11.27 1.00 8.46
C GLU A 78 11.39 2.09 7.37
N CYS A 79 10.28 2.72 6.95
CA CYS A 79 10.31 3.89 6.08
C CYS A 79 11.16 5.03 6.67
N ASP A 80 11.01 5.32 7.96
CA ASP A 80 11.79 6.36 8.65
C ASP A 80 13.30 6.01 8.66
N VAL A 81 13.63 4.74 8.91
CA VAL A 81 15.01 4.25 8.82
C VAL A 81 15.58 4.43 7.41
N ILE A 82 14.84 4.07 6.36
CA ILE A 82 15.26 4.23 4.96
C ILE A 82 15.48 5.73 4.65
N CYS A 83 14.57 6.60 5.07
CA CYS A 83 14.71 8.06 4.89
C CYS A 83 16.00 8.58 5.54
N LYS A 84 16.27 8.16 6.79
CA LYS A 84 17.49 8.53 7.51
C LYS A 84 18.75 7.97 6.86
N GLN A 85 18.72 6.74 6.35
CA GLN A 85 19.85 6.14 5.64
C GLN A 85 20.17 6.87 4.33
N SER A 86 19.14 7.24 3.57
CA SER A 86 19.30 8.05 2.36
C SER A 86 19.85 9.44 2.67
N GLN A 87 19.37 10.10 3.73
CA GLN A 87 19.94 11.38 4.17
C GLN A 87 21.41 11.24 4.57
N LYS A 88 21.77 10.21 5.36
CA LYS A 88 23.16 9.93 5.75
C LYS A 88 24.06 9.67 4.54
N LEU A 89 23.56 8.98 3.52
CA LEU A 89 24.30 8.74 2.28
C LEU A 89 24.64 10.06 1.59
N LEU A 90 23.69 11.00 1.56
CA LEU A 90 23.88 12.33 0.98
C LEU A 90 24.80 13.22 1.81
N ASP A 91 24.69 13.17 3.14
CA ASP A 91 25.51 13.93 4.08
C ASP A 91 26.98 13.47 4.07
N ARG A 92 27.21 12.15 4.08
CA ARG A 92 28.56 11.56 4.00
C ARG A 92 29.30 12.06 2.77
N GLU A 93 28.62 12.05 1.63
CA GLU A 93 29.19 12.52 0.39
C GLU A 93 29.33 14.05 0.42
N HIS A 94 28.39 14.83 0.97
CA HIS A 94 28.61 16.27 1.14
C HIS A 94 29.89 16.61 1.93
N GLY A 95 30.14 15.93 3.06
CA GLY A 95 31.37 16.10 3.84
C GLY A 95 32.63 15.63 3.09
N THR A 96 32.53 14.53 2.34
CA THR A 96 33.65 14.00 1.55
C THR A 96 33.98 14.90 0.37
N PHE A 97 32.98 15.48 -0.31
CA PHE A 97 33.13 16.43 -1.41
C PHE A 97 33.66 17.79 -0.93
N ALA A 98 33.27 18.28 0.25
CA ALA A 98 33.84 19.51 0.80
C ALA A 98 35.35 19.38 1.07
N LEU A 99 35.82 18.21 1.50
CA LEU A 99 37.24 17.90 1.70
C LEU A 99 37.98 17.59 0.38
N THR A 100 37.35 16.85 -0.52
CA THR A 100 37.97 16.42 -1.78
C THR A 100 37.91 17.48 -2.87
N ALA A 101 36.93 18.38 -2.92
CA ALA A 101 36.93 19.50 -3.86
C ALA A 101 38.12 20.45 -3.63
N ALA A 102 38.62 20.53 -2.40
CA ALA A 102 39.83 21.29 -2.06
C ALA A 102 41.14 20.62 -2.54
N THR A 103 41.13 19.32 -2.86
CA THR A 103 42.36 18.54 -3.18
C THR A 103 42.30 17.77 -4.49
N ASN A 104 41.12 17.47 -5.03
CA ASN A 104 40.86 16.74 -6.26
C ASN A 104 39.42 17.00 -6.77
N PRO A 105 39.20 17.97 -7.69
CA PRO A 105 37.87 18.40 -8.15
C PRO A 105 37.11 17.37 -9.01
N LYS A 106 37.64 16.14 -9.14
CA LYS A 106 37.03 15.01 -9.84
C LYS A 106 36.49 13.95 -8.88
N SER A 107 36.01 14.34 -7.70
CA SER A 107 35.30 13.42 -6.81
C SER A 107 34.08 12.86 -7.55
N THR A 108 34.18 11.61 -8.00
CA THR A 108 33.13 10.95 -8.77
C THR A 108 32.16 10.27 -7.81
N TRP A 109 30.87 10.41 -8.08
CA TRP A 109 29.82 9.66 -7.39
C TRP A 109 30.03 8.16 -7.60
N ALA A 110 30.66 7.49 -6.61
CA ALA A 110 31.16 6.14 -6.75
C ALA A 110 30.04 5.13 -7.06
N CYS A 111 30.33 4.10 -7.86
CA CYS A 111 29.35 3.08 -8.23
C CYS A 111 28.69 2.43 -7.00
N ALA A 112 29.46 2.14 -5.94
CA ALA A 112 28.90 1.57 -4.71
C ALA A 112 27.88 2.51 -4.02
N THR A 113 28.13 3.82 -4.03
CA THR A 113 27.20 4.84 -3.50
C THR A 113 25.92 4.89 -4.34
N ARG A 114 26.05 4.77 -5.66
CA ARG A 114 24.91 4.68 -6.59
C ARG A 114 24.07 3.43 -6.36
N ASP A 115 24.71 2.28 -6.19
CA ASP A 115 24.03 1.02 -5.92
C ASP A 115 23.28 1.10 -4.60
N GLN A 116 23.89 1.66 -3.56
CA GLN A 116 23.22 1.89 -2.28
C GLN A 116 22.04 2.87 -2.40
N ALA A 117 22.19 3.98 -3.13
CA ALA A 117 21.10 4.92 -3.38
C ALA A 117 19.95 4.26 -4.15
N PHE A 118 20.27 3.43 -5.15
CA PHE A 118 19.30 2.64 -5.90
C PHE A 118 18.53 1.68 -4.98
N LEU A 119 19.23 0.91 -4.14
CA LEU A 119 18.61 -0.02 -3.21
C LEU A 119 17.66 0.67 -2.23
N LEU A 120 18.09 1.79 -1.63
CA LEU A 120 17.26 2.56 -0.70
C LEU A 120 16.00 3.12 -1.36
N ARG A 121 16.10 3.63 -2.60
CA ARG A 121 14.94 4.11 -3.37
C ARG A 121 13.98 2.98 -3.72
N HIS A 122 14.52 1.83 -4.10
CA HIS A 122 13.72 0.66 -4.43
C HIS A 122 12.95 0.18 -3.20
N GLN A 123 13.63 0.09 -2.05
CA GLN A 123 12.99 -0.24 -0.78
C GLN A 123 11.89 0.77 -0.42
N LEU A 124 12.16 2.07 -0.53
CA LEU A 124 11.16 3.12 -0.27
C LEU A 124 9.92 2.96 -1.17
N THR A 125 10.13 2.60 -2.44
CA THR A 125 9.06 2.35 -3.42
C THR A 125 8.23 1.12 -3.05
N GLN A 126 8.86 0.04 -2.59
CA GLN A 126 8.15 -1.15 -2.09
C GLN A 126 7.34 -0.84 -0.82
N HIS A 127 7.90 -0.07 0.10
CA HIS A 127 7.18 0.32 1.32
C HIS A 127 6.02 1.26 0.98
N ARG A 128 6.20 2.21 0.06
CA ARG A 128 5.11 3.07 -0.45
C ARG A 128 3.98 2.21 -1.03
N GLY A 129 4.29 1.29 -1.93
CA GLY A 129 3.29 0.38 -2.50
C GLY A 129 2.57 -0.44 -1.42
N THR A 130 3.29 -0.87 -0.39
CA THR A 130 2.69 -1.60 0.74
C THR A 130 1.73 -0.72 1.55
N LEU A 131 2.07 0.54 1.78
CA LEU A 131 1.21 1.50 2.48
C LEU A 131 -0.01 1.90 1.64
N GLU A 132 0.13 2.00 0.33
CA GLU A 132 -0.99 2.21 -0.61
C GLU A 132 -1.98 1.04 -0.56
N ILE A 133 -1.48 -0.20 -0.53
CA ILE A 133 -2.32 -1.40 -0.36
C ILE A 133 -3.02 -1.37 1.00
N ALA A 134 -2.30 -1.03 2.08
CA ALA A 134 -2.88 -0.89 3.41
C ALA A 134 -4.04 0.12 3.44
N LEU A 135 -3.87 1.27 2.79
CA LEU A 135 -4.89 2.29 2.67
C LEU A 135 -6.09 1.81 1.84
N ALA A 136 -5.84 1.16 0.70
CA ALA A 136 -6.90 0.63 -0.15
C ALA A 136 -7.72 -0.45 0.58
N VAL A 137 -7.06 -1.36 1.30
CA VAL A 137 -7.74 -2.37 2.13
C VAL A 137 -8.56 -1.73 3.24
N ALA A 138 -8.02 -0.72 3.93
CA ALA A 138 -8.77 -0.03 4.96
C ALA A 138 -10.02 0.66 4.40
N ASN A 139 -9.93 1.27 3.21
CA ASN A 139 -11.09 1.83 2.52
C ASN A 139 -12.10 0.74 2.11
N THR A 140 -11.64 -0.40 1.60
CA THR A 140 -12.49 -1.56 1.27
C THR A 140 -13.24 -2.08 2.49
N VAL A 141 -12.54 -2.28 3.61
CA VAL A 141 -13.12 -2.74 4.89
C VAL A 141 -14.12 -1.71 5.43
N SER A 142 -13.78 -0.43 5.36
CA SER A 142 -14.70 0.65 5.75
C SER A 142 -15.95 0.64 4.87
N ALA A 143 -15.81 0.53 3.55
CA ALA A 143 -16.94 0.47 2.62
C ALA A 143 -17.84 -0.74 2.88
N ALA A 144 -17.24 -1.92 3.14
CA ALA A 144 -17.94 -3.13 3.54
C ALA A 144 -18.75 -2.92 4.83
N SER A 145 -18.17 -2.27 5.84
CA SER A 145 -18.88 -2.00 7.09
C SER A 145 -20.08 -1.05 6.92
N THR A 146 -20.02 -0.13 5.96
CA THR A 146 -21.10 0.82 5.65
C THR A 146 -22.11 0.30 4.62
N ALA A 147 -21.83 -0.85 3.99
CA ALA A 147 -22.64 -1.44 2.93
C ALA A 147 -24.10 -1.66 3.32
N ARG A 148 -24.36 -1.92 4.62
CA ARG A 148 -25.71 -2.08 5.19
C ARG A 148 -26.61 -0.83 5.03
N HIS A 149 -26.03 0.32 4.67
CA HIS A 149 -26.71 1.61 4.58
C HIS A 149 -26.62 2.27 3.21
N LEU A 150 -25.98 1.63 2.22
CA LEU A 150 -25.74 2.19 0.89
C LEU A 150 -26.47 1.38 -0.19
N PRO A 151 -26.88 2.01 -1.30
CA PRO A 151 -27.40 1.28 -2.46
C PRO A 151 -26.35 0.29 -2.99
N ALA A 152 -26.76 -0.97 -3.24
CA ALA A 152 -25.87 -2.06 -3.65
C ALA A 152 -24.97 -1.73 -4.86
N LYS A 153 -25.47 -0.92 -5.80
CA LYS A 153 -24.71 -0.47 -6.97
C LYS A 153 -23.53 0.44 -6.61
N MET A 154 -23.75 1.41 -5.72
CA MET A 154 -22.72 2.36 -5.31
C MET A 154 -21.64 1.68 -4.45
N TYR A 155 -22.08 0.72 -3.63
CA TYR A 155 -21.20 -0.15 -2.86
C TYR A 155 -20.26 -0.98 -3.75
N ALA A 156 -20.79 -1.61 -4.81
CA ALA A 156 -19.99 -2.41 -5.73
C ALA A 156 -18.95 -1.57 -6.48
N GLU A 157 -19.33 -0.38 -6.97
CA GLU A 157 -18.43 0.53 -7.69
C GLU A 157 -17.27 1.03 -6.81
N ASP A 158 -17.53 1.33 -5.53
CA ASP A 158 -16.49 1.77 -4.59
C ASP A 158 -15.51 0.63 -4.23
N LEU A 159 -16.02 -0.59 -4.04
CA LEU A 159 -15.17 -1.76 -3.81
C LEU A 159 -14.29 -2.09 -5.01
N GLU A 160 -14.90 -2.09 -6.21
CA GLU A 160 -14.20 -2.34 -7.46
C GLU A 160 -13.09 -1.30 -7.68
N ARG A 161 -13.39 -0.01 -7.46
CA ARG A 161 -12.38 1.08 -7.53
C ARG A 161 -11.22 0.86 -6.56
N ASN A 162 -11.50 0.48 -5.32
CA ASN A 162 -10.45 0.22 -4.33
C ASN A 162 -9.59 -0.99 -4.74
N LEU A 163 -10.19 -2.07 -5.26
CA LEU A 163 -9.46 -3.25 -5.75
C LEU A 163 -8.60 -2.95 -6.98
N PHE A 164 -9.11 -2.15 -7.93
CA PHE A 164 -8.32 -1.73 -9.09
C PHE A 164 -7.15 -0.86 -8.67
N SER A 165 -7.32 -0.02 -7.65
CA SER A 165 -6.23 0.81 -7.12
C SER A 165 -5.11 0.00 -6.45
N MET A 166 -5.41 -1.21 -5.93
CA MET A 166 -4.41 -2.09 -5.30
C MET A 166 -3.45 -2.73 -6.32
N LYS A 167 -3.91 -2.98 -7.55
CA LYS A 167 -3.13 -3.73 -8.54
C LYS A 167 -1.80 -3.05 -8.89
N PRO A 168 -1.73 -1.75 -9.24
CA PRO A 168 -0.45 -1.08 -9.50
C PRO A 168 0.51 -1.14 -8.31
N SER A 169 -0.01 -1.00 -7.09
CA SER A 169 0.79 -1.07 -5.87
C SER A 169 1.31 -2.49 -5.62
N LEU A 170 0.48 -3.53 -5.83
CA LEU A 170 0.92 -4.93 -5.75
C LEU A 170 1.99 -5.24 -6.79
N GLN A 171 1.83 -4.76 -8.04
CA GLN A 171 2.86 -4.91 -9.08
C GLN A 171 4.17 -4.24 -8.67
N THR A 172 4.08 -3.07 -8.03
CA THR A 172 5.25 -2.33 -7.53
C THR A 172 5.96 -3.09 -6.42
N VAL A 173 5.23 -3.67 -5.47
CA VAL A 173 5.83 -4.42 -4.35
C VAL A 173 6.42 -5.74 -4.81
N LEU A 174 5.67 -6.50 -5.61
CA LEU A 174 6.05 -7.85 -6.04
C LEU A 174 7.01 -7.84 -7.23
N GLY A 175 7.21 -6.70 -7.89
CA GLY A 175 8.07 -6.58 -9.07
C GLY A 175 7.63 -7.43 -10.27
N VAL A 176 6.39 -7.93 -10.26
CA VAL A 176 5.84 -8.81 -11.30
C VAL A 176 4.49 -8.30 -11.78
N ARG A 177 4.10 -8.75 -12.97
CA ARG A 177 2.79 -8.46 -13.53
C ARG A 177 1.70 -9.22 -12.76
N VAL A 178 1.02 -8.52 -11.86
CA VAL A 178 -0.19 -9.00 -11.20
C VAL A 178 -1.33 -9.04 -12.22
N PRO A 179 -2.01 -10.19 -12.38
CA PRO A 179 -3.15 -10.31 -13.29
C PRO A 179 -4.30 -9.40 -12.85
N ALA A 180 -5.12 -8.96 -13.81
CA ALA A 180 -6.38 -8.31 -13.45
C ALA A 180 -7.30 -9.34 -12.76
N PRO A 181 -8.14 -8.91 -11.80
CA PRO A 181 -9.27 -9.71 -11.38
C PRO A 181 -10.17 -9.94 -12.59
N ASP A 182 -10.77 -11.12 -12.66
CA ASP A 182 -11.66 -11.45 -13.78
C ASP A 182 -12.90 -10.55 -13.68
N PRO A 183 -13.44 -10.03 -14.80
CA PRO A 183 -14.56 -9.09 -14.78
C PRO A 183 -15.84 -9.69 -14.16
N GLU A 184 -15.91 -11.02 -14.07
CA GLU A 184 -17.01 -11.76 -13.43
C GLU A 184 -16.69 -12.20 -11.99
N SER A 185 -15.50 -11.89 -11.48
CA SER A 185 -15.08 -12.32 -10.14
C SER A 185 -15.69 -11.43 -9.06
N THR A 186 -16.27 -12.04 -8.02
CA THR A 186 -16.70 -11.30 -6.82
C THR A 186 -15.51 -10.64 -6.12
N VAL A 187 -15.78 -9.59 -5.34
CA VAL A 187 -14.74 -8.82 -4.62
C VAL A 187 -13.89 -9.73 -3.71
N PRO A 188 -14.45 -10.67 -2.93
CA PRO A 188 -13.66 -11.64 -2.18
C PRO A 188 -12.74 -12.49 -3.05
N ARG A 189 -13.22 -12.96 -4.22
CA ARG A 189 -12.40 -13.76 -5.16
C ARG A 189 -11.25 -12.93 -5.74
N ALA A 190 -11.48 -11.66 -6.05
CA ALA A 190 -10.43 -10.75 -6.47
C ALA A 190 -9.35 -10.57 -5.40
N ILE A 191 -9.75 -10.38 -4.13
CA ILE A 191 -8.82 -10.25 -2.99
C ILE A 191 -8.00 -11.54 -2.82
N LEU A 192 -8.64 -12.71 -2.90
CA LEU A 192 -7.97 -14.01 -2.82
C LEU A 192 -6.98 -14.23 -3.97
N LYS A 193 -7.32 -13.79 -5.19
CA LYS A 193 -6.41 -13.83 -6.34
C LYS A 193 -5.14 -13.04 -6.05
N TYR A 194 -5.27 -11.82 -5.53
CA TYR A 194 -4.11 -11.01 -5.13
C TYR A 194 -3.32 -11.62 -3.98
N ARG A 195 -3.99 -12.25 -3.01
CA ARG A 195 -3.33 -12.95 -1.91
C ARG A 195 -2.46 -14.09 -2.40
N ASN A 196 -2.92 -14.87 -3.38
CA ASN A 196 -2.15 -15.98 -3.95
C ASN A 196 -0.86 -15.49 -4.64
N GLU A 197 -0.89 -14.32 -5.28
CA GLU A 197 0.30 -13.68 -5.86
C GLU A 197 1.34 -13.28 -4.79
N VAL A 198 0.89 -12.97 -3.57
CA VAL A 198 1.76 -12.63 -2.44
C VAL A 198 2.41 -13.88 -1.81
N ILE A 199 1.67 -15.00 -1.72
CA ILE A 199 2.14 -16.24 -1.09
C ILE A 199 3.15 -16.98 -1.98
N MET A 200 3.04 -16.85 -3.30
CA MET A 200 3.95 -17.48 -4.26
C MET A 200 4.69 -16.42 -5.08
N PRO A 201 5.59 -15.63 -4.46
CA PRO A 201 6.39 -14.68 -5.22
C PRO A 201 7.25 -15.45 -6.21
N ARG A 202 7.18 -15.06 -7.50
CA ARG A 202 8.16 -15.53 -8.49
C ARG A 202 9.51 -14.96 -8.11
N ASP A 203 10.60 -15.67 -8.40
CA ASP A 203 11.95 -15.20 -8.09
C ASP A 203 12.23 -13.88 -8.84
N ILE A 204 12.44 -12.78 -8.10
CA ILE A 204 12.49 -11.40 -8.63
C ILE A 204 13.93 -10.85 -8.64
N GLY A 205 14.92 -11.68 -8.30
CA GLY A 205 16.31 -11.27 -8.21
C GLY A 205 16.61 -10.36 -7.01
N ILE A 206 17.54 -9.41 -7.20
CA ILE A 206 18.31 -8.72 -6.15
C ILE A 206 17.43 -7.88 -5.18
N THR A 207 16.22 -7.48 -5.59
CA THR A 207 15.37 -6.58 -4.80
C THR A 207 13.98 -7.14 -4.50
N SER A 208 13.93 -8.44 -4.20
CA SER A 208 12.70 -9.09 -3.73
C SER A 208 12.16 -8.42 -2.45
N PRO A 209 10.83 -8.28 -2.28
CA PRO A 209 10.27 -7.66 -1.09
C PRO A 209 10.63 -8.48 0.15
N SER A 210 10.78 -7.79 1.28
CA SER A 210 11.14 -8.47 2.53
C SER A 210 10.04 -9.47 2.93
N ARG A 211 10.44 -10.56 3.60
CA ARG A 211 9.49 -11.53 4.16
C ARG A 211 8.46 -10.86 5.08
N ALA A 212 8.86 -9.82 5.81
CA ALA A 212 7.96 -9.07 6.68
C ALA A 212 6.85 -8.35 5.90
N LEU A 213 7.20 -7.73 4.75
CA LEU A 213 6.22 -7.09 3.86
C LEU A 213 5.24 -8.12 3.30
N LEU A 214 5.73 -9.28 2.86
CA LEU A 214 4.86 -10.34 2.33
C LEU A 214 3.91 -10.90 3.40
N ILE A 215 4.39 -11.13 4.63
CA ILE A 215 3.55 -11.56 5.75
C ILE A 215 2.48 -10.51 6.07
N PHE A 216 2.85 -9.23 6.09
CA PHE A 216 1.91 -8.15 6.30
C PHE A 216 0.82 -8.11 5.22
N LEU A 217 1.20 -8.20 3.94
CA LEU A 217 0.27 -8.22 2.83
C LEU A 217 -0.66 -9.43 2.88
N ASP A 218 -0.14 -10.62 3.20
CA ASP A 218 -0.94 -11.84 3.35
C ASP A 218 -1.99 -11.69 4.46
N ASP A 219 -1.57 -11.27 5.66
CA ASP A 219 -2.46 -11.06 6.81
C ASP A 219 -3.52 -9.99 6.50
N LEU A 220 -3.14 -8.92 5.80
CA LEU A 220 -4.00 -7.81 5.45
C LEU A 220 -5.07 -8.21 4.42
N LEU A 221 -4.68 -8.95 3.38
CA LEU A 221 -5.59 -9.44 2.34
C LEU A 221 -6.52 -10.54 2.88
N ALA A 222 -6.02 -11.42 3.75
CA ALA A 222 -6.84 -12.42 4.43
C ALA A 222 -7.92 -11.76 5.31
N PHE A 223 -7.55 -10.71 6.05
CA PHE A 223 -8.51 -9.92 6.82
C PHE A 223 -9.56 -9.26 5.94
N ALA A 224 -9.15 -8.61 4.85
CA ALA A 224 -10.08 -7.95 3.93
C ALA A 224 -11.09 -8.94 3.33
N ALA A 225 -10.63 -10.11 2.87
CA ALA A 225 -11.50 -11.15 2.32
C ALA A 225 -12.55 -11.60 3.33
N GLY A 226 -12.14 -11.87 4.58
CA GLY A 226 -13.06 -12.30 5.64
C GLY A 226 -14.11 -11.25 6.00
N VAL A 227 -13.75 -9.96 6.00
CA VAL A 227 -14.73 -8.88 6.25
C VAL A 227 -15.73 -8.78 5.10
N VAL A 228 -15.26 -8.78 3.85
CA VAL A 228 -16.15 -8.63 2.70
C VAL A 228 -17.09 -9.83 2.56
N GLU A 229 -16.59 -11.05 2.75
CA GLU A 229 -17.40 -12.28 2.71
C GLU A 229 -18.51 -12.26 3.78
N ALA A 230 -18.20 -11.80 4.99
CA ALA A 230 -19.20 -11.65 6.06
C ALA A 230 -20.27 -10.59 5.75
N THR A 231 -19.99 -9.62 4.86
CA THR A 231 -20.95 -8.59 4.45
C THR A 231 -21.76 -8.95 3.21
N GLU A 232 -21.27 -9.84 2.34
CA GLU A 232 -22.01 -10.34 1.16
C GLU A 232 -23.09 -11.37 1.54
N LEU A 233 -23.14 -11.85 2.79
CA LEU A 233 -24.20 -12.72 3.32
C LEU A 233 -25.34 -11.91 3.97
N PRO A 234 -26.31 -11.44 3.17
CA PRO A 234 -27.71 -11.49 3.58
C PRO A 234 -28.57 -12.17 2.48
N ASP A 235 -29.47 -13.06 2.91
CA ASP A 235 -30.50 -13.78 2.11
C ASP A 235 -30.12 -15.12 1.45
N SER A 236 -29.71 -16.09 2.27
CA SER A 236 -30.12 -17.48 2.05
C SER A 236 -30.77 -18.08 3.30
N SER A 237 -31.90 -17.49 3.73
CA SER A 237 -32.90 -18.26 4.46
C SER A 237 -33.86 -18.91 3.47
N PRO A 238 -34.10 -20.23 3.56
CA PRO A 238 -35.00 -20.92 2.66
C PRO A 238 -36.43 -20.53 3.03
N ALA A 239 -37.06 -19.66 2.24
CA ALA A 239 -38.50 -19.58 2.23
C ALA A 239 -39.02 -20.89 1.65
N HIS A 240 -39.31 -21.84 2.54
CA HIS A 240 -40.09 -23.03 2.27
C HIS A 240 -41.27 -22.68 1.37
N HIS A 241 -41.39 -23.45 0.29
CA HIS A 241 -42.61 -23.75 -0.45
C HIS A 241 -43.88 -23.40 0.34
N ARG A 242 -44.47 -22.24 0.06
CA ARG A 242 -45.94 -22.15 0.00
C ARG A 242 -46.31 -22.52 -1.41
N GLU A 243 -46.57 -23.81 -1.62
CA GLU A 243 -47.29 -24.26 -2.80
C GLU A 243 -48.61 -23.50 -2.88
N ASN A 244 -48.71 -22.70 -3.94
CA ASN A 244 -49.96 -22.27 -4.52
C ASN A 244 -50.73 -23.52 -4.98
N ASN A 245 -51.69 -23.97 -4.17
CA ASN A 245 -52.82 -24.74 -4.68
C ASN A 245 -54.10 -23.90 -4.51
N SER A 246 -54.24 -22.93 -5.41
CA SER A 246 -55.50 -22.29 -5.73
C SER A 246 -55.63 -22.24 -7.24
N LEU A 247 -56.05 -23.37 -7.83
CA LEU A 247 -56.48 -23.46 -9.22
C LEU A 247 -57.99 -23.77 -9.26
N HIS A 248 -58.73 -22.72 -9.61
CA HIS A 248 -59.87 -22.66 -10.52
C HIS A 248 -61.12 -23.57 -10.40
N SER A 249 -62.26 -22.83 -10.44
CA SER A 249 -63.46 -23.03 -11.25
C SER A 249 -64.53 -24.08 -10.86
N LEU A 250 -65.63 -23.54 -10.32
CA LEU A 250 -66.98 -23.59 -10.90
C LEU A 250 -67.22 -24.66 -11.99
N SER A 251 -68.09 -25.62 -11.68
CA SER A 251 -68.98 -26.25 -12.66
C SER A 251 -70.31 -26.67 -12.00
N SER A 252 -71.36 -25.94 -12.38
CA SER A 252 -72.64 -26.45 -12.90
C SER A 252 -73.57 -27.31 -12.02
N ARG A 253 -74.76 -26.73 -11.81
CA ARG A 253 -76.07 -27.36 -11.56
C ARG A 253 -76.37 -28.55 -12.49
N SER A 254 -76.85 -29.65 -11.91
CA SER A 254 -77.97 -30.56 -12.31
C SER A 254 -77.87 -31.76 -11.36
N SER A 255 -78.89 -32.25 -10.67
CA SER A 255 -80.32 -32.44 -10.98
C SER A 255 -81.21 -32.21 -9.75
#